data_AF-A0A947MLC8-F1
#
_entry.id   AF-A0A947MLC8-F1
#
_cell.length_a   1.000
_cell.length_b   1.000
_cell.length_c   1.000
_cell.angle_alpha   90.00
_cell.angle_beta   90.00
_cell.angle_gamma   90.00
#
_symmetry.space_group_name_H-M   'P 1'
#
loop_
_entity.id
_entity.type
_entity.pdbx_description
1 polymer ?
#
loop_
_entity_poly.entity_id
_entity_poly.type
_entity_poly.pdbx_seq_one_letter_code
_entity_poly.pdbx_strand_id
1 'polypeptide(L)'
;MKPFFKPLLLTTACVFAVLTLSAQAPLRTAPEQQNHSAEIDPQLLLAAKDALEMLKSKEGIFVDVRSRFEYNAEHIQNAISFPYKAISMTNRFPFPKDKELIMYCGCPHHLSGMSAEILKKQGYSRVKVINEGYWGWKQMGYPIVQGPPEALKRISQAIDGRLVDARQQPLAYRDVFVEHLPTGQLEATRTDAQGHFRMQLHFAAVAPGEKLAVGLSHKTLARLSLSEMEKPLLLSLPLETALKP
;
A
#
# COMPACT_ATOMS: atom_id res chain seq x y z
N MET A 1 33.05 75.11 -62.10
CA MET A 1 31.70 75.69 -61.97
C MET A 1 30.99 74.96 -60.84
N LYS A 2 30.67 75.66 -59.74
CA LYS A 2 29.81 75.10 -58.68
C LYS A 2 28.37 75.06 -59.20
N PRO A 3 27.58 74.06 -58.79
CA PRO A 3 26.21 74.36 -58.43
C PRO A 3 25.86 73.91 -57.02
N PHE A 4 25.17 74.83 -56.35
CA PHE A 4 24.34 74.63 -55.18
C PHE A 4 23.33 73.50 -55.41
N PHE A 5 23.18 72.60 -54.42
CA PHE A 5 21.93 71.85 -54.21
C PHE A 5 21.71 71.67 -52.71
N LYS A 6 20.58 72.18 -52.20
CA LYS A 6 20.03 71.80 -50.89
C LYS A 6 19.27 70.48 -51.04
N PRO A 7 19.27 69.62 -50.01
CA PRO A 7 18.04 68.93 -49.60
C PRO A 7 17.85 69.05 -48.07
N LEU A 8 16.69 69.52 -47.62
CA LEU A 8 15.45 68.77 -47.33
C LEU A 8 15.63 67.79 -46.16
N LEU A 9 15.07 68.19 -45.01
CA LEU A 9 14.98 67.44 -43.75
C LEU A 9 14.32 66.07 -43.99
N LEU A 10 15.04 64.99 -43.67
CA LEU A 10 14.50 63.64 -43.59
C LEU A 10 14.31 63.29 -42.11
N THR A 11 13.06 63.14 -41.70
CA THR A 11 12.67 62.71 -40.36
C THR A 11 13.05 61.23 -40.16
N THR A 12 14.01 60.98 -39.28
CA THR A 12 14.39 59.62 -38.83
C THR A 12 13.33 59.05 -37.88
N ALA A 13 12.53 58.10 -38.34
CA ALA A 13 11.77 57.20 -37.48
C ALA A 13 12.69 56.02 -37.08
N CYS A 14 13.26 56.08 -35.87
CA CYS A 14 13.92 54.93 -35.25
C CYS A 14 12.85 53.98 -34.70
N VAL A 15 12.64 52.85 -35.38
CA VAL A 15 11.90 51.71 -34.82
C VAL A 15 12.84 50.97 -33.87
N PHE A 16 12.69 51.21 -32.56
CA PHE A 16 13.34 50.38 -31.54
C PHE A 16 12.57 49.06 -31.41
N ALA A 17 13.13 47.99 -31.98
CA ALA A 17 12.68 46.63 -31.68
C ALA A 17 13.16 46.25 -30.26
N VAL A 18 12.26 46.32 -29.28
CA VAL A 18 12.52 45.81 -27.93
C VAL A 18 12.29 44.29 -27.97
N LEU A 19 13.37 43.53 -28.14
CA LEU A 19 13.38 42.09 -27.91
C LEU A 19 13.41 41.85 -26.39
N THR A 20 12.23 41.71 -25.78
CA THR A 20 12.13 41.20 -24.41
C THR A 20 12.41 39.71 -24.42
N LEU A 21 13.63 39.31 -24.08
CA LEU A 21 13.96 37.92 -23.78
C LEU A 21 13.34 37.56 -22.42
N SER A 22 12.09 37.08 -22.42
CA SER A 22 11.48 36.50 -21.23
C SER A 22 12.13 35.15 -20.95
N ALA A 23 13.09 35.13 -20.02
CA ALA A 23 13.57 33.88 -19.43
C ALA A 23 12.42 33.22 -18.65
N GLN A 24 11.66 32.35 -19.32
CA GLN A 24 10.72 31.47 -18.64
C GLN A 24 11.54 30.36 -17.96
N ALA A 25 11.77 30.54 -16.66
CA ALA A 25 12.23 29.44 -15.83
C ALA A 25 11.23 28.28 -15.99
N PRO A 26 11.69 27.02 -16.16
CA PRO A 26 10.78 25.89 -16.22
C PRO A 26 9.95 25.89 -14.94
N LEU A 27 8.63 25.90 -15.09
CA LEU A 27 7.69 25.68 -14.01
C LEU A 27 8.16 24.42 -13.27
N ARG A 28 8.67 24.61 -12.04
CA ARG A 28 8.74 23.54 -11.07
C ARG A 28 7.32 23.00 -10.96
N THR A 29 7.07 21.83 -11.52
CA THR A 29 5.85 21.10 -11.24
C THR A 29 5.77 20.96 -9.73
N ALA A 30 4.67 21.45 -9.15
CA ALA A 30 4.37 21.19 -7.76
C ALA A 30 4.47 19.68 -7.51
N PRO A 31 4.93 19.24 -6.32
CA PRO A 31 4.95 17.81 -6.01
C PRO A 31 3.54 17.28 -6.24
N GLU A 32 3.46 16.23 -7.06
CA GLU A 32 2.25 15.49 -7.34
C GLU A 32 1.51 15.27 -6.02
N GLN A 33 0.28 15.79 -5.92
CA GLN A 33 -0.56 15.60 -4.74
C GLN A 33 -0.81 14.10 -4.59
N GLN A 34 0.07 13.41 -3.87
CA GLN A 34 -0.16 12.04 -3.46
C GLN A 34 -1.50 12.04 -2.76
N ASN A 35 -2.47 11.33 -3.30
CA ASN A 35 -3.80 11.27 -2.72
C ASN A 35 -3.69 10.45 -1.44
N HIS A 36 -3.44 11.10 -0.29
CA HIS A 36 -3.21 10.41 1.00
C HIS A 36 -4.44 9.61 1.45
N SER A 37 -5.59 9.82 0.80
CA SER A 37 -6.84 9.09 0.96
C SER A 37 -6.84 7.72 0.26
N ALA A 38 -6.05 7.52 -0.80
CA ALA A 38 -5.99 6.24 -1.49
C ALA A 38 -5.17 5.26 -0.64
N GLU A 39 -5.80 4.16 -0.24
CA GLU A 39 -5.14 3.11 0.53
C GLU A 39 -3.94 2.54 -0.25
N ILE A 40 -4.10 2.35 -1.57
CA ILE A 40 -3.11 1.83 -2.52
C ILE A 40 -3.21 2.58 -3.87
N ASP A 41 -2.09 2.72 -4.59
CA ASP A 41 -2.03 3.24 -5.96
C ASP A 41 -2.92 2.38 -6.90
N PRO A 42 -3.99 2.94 -7.49
CA PRO A 42 -4.91 2.18 -8.34
C PRO A 42 -4.23 1.52 -9.56
N GLN A 43 -3.08 2.03 -10.00
CA GLN A 43 -2.33 1.44 -11.12
C GLN A 43 -1.69 0.09 -10.77
N LEU A 44 -1.58 -0.23 -9.48
CA LEU A 44 -1.12 -1.54 -9.01
C LEU A 44 -2.22 -2.59 -9.07
N LEU A 45 -3.48 -2.19 -9.03
CA LEU A 45 -4.58 -3.13 -8.91
C LEU A 45 -4.76 -3.93 -10.20
N LEU A 46 -4.96 -5.23 -10.03
CA LEU A 46 -5.25 -6.21 -11.06
C LEU A 46 -6.48 -7.00 -10.62
N ALA A 47 -7.49 -7.09 -11.48
CA ALA A 47 -8.67 -7.88 -11.16
C ALA A 47 -8.28 -9.37 -11.07
N ALA A 48 -8.88 -10.11 -10.15
CA ALA A 48 -8.63 -11.54 -9.96
C ALA A 48 -8.85 -12.34 -11.25
N LYS A 49 -9.81 -11.92 -12.08
CA LYS A 49 -10.04 -12.51 -13.40
C LYS A 49 -8.84 -12.37 -14.34
N ASP A 50 -8.21 -11.19 -14.38
CA ASP A 50 -7.04 -10.94 -15.22
C ASP A 50 -5.82 -11.68 -14.67
N ALA A 51 -5.67 -11.71 -13.34
CA ALA A 51 -4.67 -12.53 -12.67
C ALA A 51 -4.87 -14.04 -12.97
N LEU A 52 -6.10 -14.54 -13.07
CA LEU A 52 -6.36 -15.92 -13.47
C LEU A 52 -5.84 -16.22 -14.88
N GLU A 53 -6.02 -15.30 -15.84
CA GLU A 53 -5.50 -15.49 -17.19
C GLU A 53 -3.97 -15.50 -17.19
N MET A 54 -3.33 -14.62 -16.42
CA MET A 54 -1.87 -14.62 -16.22
C MET A 54 -1.37 -15.93 -15.58
N LEU A 55 -2.11 -16.47 -14.60
CA LEU A 55 -1.78 -17.76 -13.99
C LEU A 55 -1.82 -18.91 -15.02
N LYS A 56 -2.84 -18.93 -15.89
CA LYS A 56 -3.00 -19.96 -16.93
C LYS A 56 -1.92 -19.85 -18.02
N SER A 57 -1.57 -18.64 -18.43
CA SER A 57 -0.51 -18.38 -19.42
C SER A 57 0.90 -18.53 -18.83
N LYS A 58 1.01 -18.72 -17.50
CA LYS A 58 2.28 -18.75 -16.75
C LYS A 58 3.05 -17.43 -16.88
N GLU A 59 2.32 -16.33 -16.96
CA GLU A 59 2.84 -14.98 -17.01
C GLU A 59 2.88 -14.40 -15.60
N GLY A 60 4.09 -14.06 -15.15
CA GLY A 60 4.31 -13.48 -13.83
C GLY A 60 4.54 -14.50 -12.71
N ILE A 61 4.96 -13.97 -11.57
CA ILE A 61 5.27 -14.72 -10.36
C ILE A 61 4.26 -14.32 -9.30
N PHE A 62 3.44 -15.29 -8.86
CA PHE A 62 2.47 -15.06 -7.81
C PHE A 62 3.17 -15.06 -6.45
N VAL A 63 2.92 -14.05 -5.63
CA VAL A 63 3.58 -13.86 -4.33
C VAL A 63 2.53 -13.72 -3.24
N ASP A 64 2.50 -14.70 -2.34
CA ASP A 64 1.66 -14.67 -1.13
C ASP A 64 2.38 -13.88 -0.04
N VAL A 65 1.83 -12.71 0.32
CA VAL A 65 2.41 -11.88 1.39
C VAL A 65 1.76 -12.11 2.76
N ARG A 66 0.85 -13.09 2.87
CA ARG A 66 0.28 -13.51 4.16
C ARG A 66 1.31 -14.27 4.99
N SER A 67 0.92 -14.68 6.18
CA SER A 67 1.79 -15.50 7.03
C SER A 67 2.12 -16.84 6.36
N ARG A 68 3.26 -17.44 6.72
CA ARG A 68 3.59 -18.81 6.29
C ARG A 68 2.55 -19.82 6.78
N PHE A 69 1.94 -19.55 7.92
CA PHE A 69 0.85 -20.36 8.46
C PHE A 69 -0.33 -20.40 7.49
N GLU A 70 -0.79 -19.24 7.02
CA GLU A 70 -1.88 -19.16 6.04
C GLU A 70 -1.50 -19.78 4.70
N TYR A 71 -0.31 -19.49 4.18
CA TYR A 71 0.18 -20.08 2.94
C TYR A 71 0.19 -21.62 3.02
N ASN A 72 0.73 -22.18 4.11
CA ASN A 72 0.79 -23.63 4.28
C ASN A 72 -0.59 -24.28 4.40
N ALA A 73 -1.57 -23.57 4.96
CA ALA A 73 -2.95 -24.05 5.04
C ALA A 73 -3.61 -24.05 3.66
N GLU A 74 -3.51 -22.94 2.92
CA GLU A 74 -4.01 -22.83 1.56
C GLU A 74 -3.48 -21.56 0.86
N HIS A 75 -3.18 -21.64 -0.44
CA HIS A 75 -2.64 -20.53 -1.22
C HIS A 75 -3.01 -20.63 -2.70
N ILE A 76 -2.84 -19.54 -3.47
CA ILE A 76 -3.05 -19.55 -4.92
C ILE A 76 -2.06 -20.52 -5.57
N GLN A 77 -2.51 -21.27 -6.59
CA GLN A 77 -1.66 -22.23 -7.29
C GLN A 77 -0.36 -21.58 -7.81
N ASN A 78 0.77 -22.27 -7.65
CA ASN A 78 2.11 -21.82 -8.05
C ASN A 78 2.64 -20.56 -7.35
N ALA A 79 1.96 -20.06 -6.31
CA ALA A 79 2.44 -18.89 -5.56
C ALA A 79 3.71 -19.21 -4.75
N ILE A 80 4.54 -18.19 -4.54
CA ILE A 80 5.69 -18.23 -3.65
C ILE A 80 5.33 -17.50 -2.35
N SER A 81 5.57 -18.12 -1.20
CA SER A 81 5.41 -17.47 0.10
C SER A 81 6.55 -16.48 0.37
N PHE A 82 6.20 -15.20 0.49
CA PHE A 82 7.13 -14.15 0.94
C PHE A 82 6.36 -13.12 1.80
N PRO A 83 6.17 -13.40 3.11
CA PRO A 83 5.30 -12.62 3.98
C PRO A 83 5.66 -11.13 4.06
N TYR A 84 4.65 -10.26 4.24
CA TYR A 84 4.81 -8.81 4.37
C TYR A 84 5.86 -8.42 5.43
N LYS A 85 5.87 -9.09 6.59
CA LYS A 85 6.87 -8.82 7.65
C LYS A 85 8.30 -9.06 7.17
N ALA A 86 8.52 -10.07 6.32
CA ALA A 86 9.84 -10.29 5.73
C ALA A 86 10.17 -9.19 4.71
N ILE A 87 9.20 -8.80 3.87
CA ILE A 87 9.34 -7.71 2.90
C ILE A 87 9.71 -6.39 3.57
N SER A 88 9.05 -6.04 4.67
CA SER A 88 9.25 -4.75 5.37
C SER A 88 10.57 -4.67 6.13
N MET A 89 11.26 -5.80 6.34
CA MET A 89 12.51 -5.88 7.10
C MET A 89 13.75 -6.10 6.23
N THR A 90 13.61 -6.25 4.91
CA THR A 90 14.72 -6.57 3.99
C THR A 90 14.76 -5.63 2.79
N ASN A 91 15.93 -5.53 2.17
CA ASN A 91 16.13 -4.93 0.85
C ASN A 91 16.63 -5.96 -0.19
N ARG A 92 16.66 -7.25 0.19
CA ARG A 92 17.05 -8.37 -0.68
C ARG A 92 15.86 -9.29 -0.86
N PHE A 93 15.41 -9.40 -2.10
CA PHE A 93 14.25 -10.22 -2.47
C PHE A 93 14.69 -11.32 -3.44
N PRO A 94 14.13 -12.54 -3.33
CA PRO A 94 14.50 -13.67 -4.18
C PRO A 94 13.83 -13.61 -5.56
N PHE A 95 13.36 -12.43 -5.99
CA PHE A 95 12.60 -12.26 -7.20
C PHE A 95 13.42 -11.58 -8.30
N PRO A 96 13.34 -12.04 -9.55
CA PRO A 96 13.92 -11.34 -10.69
C PRO A 96 13.21 -9.99 -10.92
N LYS A 97 13.98 -8.91 -11.10
CA LYS A 97 13.46 -7.55 -11.28
C LYS A 97 12.77 -7.32 -12.63
N ASP A 98 13.11 -8.14 -13.62
CA ASP A 98 12.61 -8.09 -14.99
C ASP A 98 11.40 -9.00 -15.21
N LYS A 99 10.78 -9.55 -14.16
CA LYS A 99 9.54 -10.33 -14.22
C LYS A 99 8.39 -9.57 -13.55
N GLU A 100 7.18 -9.87 -13.98
CA GLU A 100 5.99 -9.32 -13.36
C GLU A 100 5.68 -10.07 -12.06
N LEU A 101 5.51 -9.35 -10.96
CA LEU A 101 5.15 -9.90 -9.67
C LEU A 101 3.67 -9.64 -9.41
N ILE A 102 2.90 -10.71 -9.17
CA ILE A 102 1.47 -10.64 -8.86
C ILE A 102 1.29 -10.96 -7.38
N MET A 103 1.10 -9.91 -6.57
CA MET A 103 1.07 -10.02 -5.11
C MET A 103 -0.37 -10.12 -4.59
N TYR A 104 -0.57 -10.83 -3.49
CA TYR A 104 -1.86 -10.87 -2.82
C TYR A 104 -1.72 -11.06 -1.30
N CYS A 105 -2.70 -10.55 -0.56
CA CYS A 105 -2.89 -10.81 0.87
C CYS A 105 -4.26 -11.43 1.13
N GLY A 106 -4.69 -11.51 2.40
CA GLY A 106 -5.99 -12.05 2.79
C GLY A 106 -7.14 -11.20 2.25
N CYS A 107 -7.19 -9.93 2.67
CA CYS A 107 -8.28 -9.01 2.38
C CYS A 107 -7.81 -7.58 2.05
N PRO A 108 -8.63 -6.88 1.26
CA PRO A 108 -8.71 -7.12 -0.17
C PRO A 108 -7.32 -6.98 -0.83
N HIS A 109 -6.55 -5.96 -0.45
CA HIS A 109 -5.25 -5.73 -1.05
C HIS A 109 -4.25 -4.95 -0.16
N HIS A 110 -4.57 -4.61 1.10
CA HIS A 110 -3.78 -3.63 1.89
C HIS A 110 -2.32 -4.03 2.07
N LEU A 111 -2.06 -5.20 2.67
CA LEU A 111 -0.69 -5.68 2.90
C LEU A 111 0.06 -5.97 1.59
N SER A 112 -0.63 -6.44 0.55
CA SER A 112 -0.02 -6.66 -0.76
C SER A 112 0.33 -5.36 -1.49
N GLY A 113 -0.46 -4.30 -1.35
CA GLY A 113 -0.10 -3.00 -1.91
C GLY A 113 1.02 -2.31 -1.14
N MET A 114 1.05 -2.42 0.19
CA MET A 114 2.22 -1.99 0.96
C MET A 114 3.49 -2.74 0.50
N SER A 115 3.38 -4.04 0.27
CA SER A 115 4.47 -4.87 -0.24
C SER A 115 4.92 -4.45 -1.65
N ALA A 116 3.96 -4.16 -2.53
CA ALA A 116 4.22 -3.71 -3.90
C ALA A 116 4.94 -2.36 -3.93
N GLU A 117 4.54 -1.43 -3.07
CA GLU A 117 5.20 -0.13 -2.93
C GLU A 117 6.63 -0.26 -2.42
N ILE A 118 6.90 -1.18 -1.48
CA ILE A 118 8.27 -1.50 -1.05
C ILE A 118 9.09 -2.01 -2.23
N LEU A 119 8.58 -2.98 -2.99
CA LEU A 119 9.30 -3.55 -4.13
C LEU A 119 9.53 -2.53 -5.25
N LYS A 120 8.55 -1.66 -5.56
CA LYS A 120 8.72 -0.56 -6.53
C LYS A 120 9.87 0.36 -6.14
N LYS A 121 9.95 0.76 -4.86
CA LYS A 121 11.06 1.57 -4.33
C LYS A 121 12.41 0.85 -4.42
N GLN A 122 12.41 -0.48 -4.47
CA GLN A 122 13.60 -1.31 -4.63
C GLN A 122 13.91 -1.63 -6.10
N GLY A 123 13.21 -1.00 -7.05
CA GLY A 123 13.48 -1.09 -8.49
C GLY A 123 12.80 -2.25 -9.20
N TYR A 124 11.77 -2.86 -8.61
CA TYR A 124 10.88 -3.77 -9.31
C TYR A 124 9.86 -2.95 -10.11
N SER A 125 10.04 -2.89 -11.43
CA SER A 125 9.22 -2.02 -12.29
C SER A 125 7.86 -2.62 -12.66
N ARG A 126 7.67 -3.92 -12.46
CA ARG A 126 6.44 -4.65 -12.83
C ARG A 126 5.88 -5.39 -11.63
N VAL A 127 5.05 -4.69 -10.87
CA VAL A 127 4.36 -5.23 -9.69
C VAL A 127 2.88 -4.92 -9.78
N LYS A 128 2.06 -5.93 -9.57
CA LYS A 128 0.60 -5.85 -9.51
C LYS A 128 0.08 -6.51 -8.26
N VAL A 129 -1.13 -6.13 -7.86
CA VAL A 129 -1.80 -6.59 -6.66
C VAL A 129 -3.18 -7.11 -7.04
N ILE A 130 -3.51 -8.33 -6.64
CA ILE A 130 -4.86 -8.88 -6.84
C ILE A 130 -5.83 -8.08 -5.97
N ASN A 131 -6.76 -7.38 -6.62
CA ASN A 131 -7.68 -6.46 -5.95
C ASN A 131 -8.63 -7.18 -4.99
N GLU A 132 -9.06 -8.39 -5.31
CA GLU A 132 -10.01 -9.14 -4.49
C GLU A 132 -9.32 -9.97 -3.38
N GLY A 133 -7.99 -9.98 -3.35
CA GLY A 133 -7.20 -10.76 -2.41
C GLY A 133 -7.41 -12.27 -2.53
N TYR A 134 -6.85 -13.01 -1.57
CA TYR A 134 -6.97 -14.46 -1.51
C TYR A 134 -8.42 -14.92 -1.31
N TRP A 135 -9.16 -14.25 -0.44
CA TRP A 135 -10.52 -14.69 -0.11
C TRP A 135 -11.50 -14.48 -1.25
N GLY A 136 -11.37 -13.37 -2.00
CA GLY A 136 -12.14 -13.17 -3.22
C GLY A 136 -11.77 -14.18 -4.31
N TRP A 137 -10.46 -14.44 -4.50
CA TRP A 137 -9.98 -15.49 -5.41
C TRP A 137 -10.60 -16.86 -5.10
N LYS A 138 -10.60 -17.26 -3.82
CA LYS A 138 -11.19 -18.52 -3.36
C LYS A 138 -12.71 -18.55 -3.58
N GLN A 139 -13.41 -17.46 -3.31
CA GLN A 139 -14.86 -17.37 -3.50
C GLN A 139 -15.25 -17.54 -4.98
N MET A 140 -14.41 -17.06 -5.90
CA MET A 140 -14.60 -17.22 -7.34
C MET A 140 -14.31 -18.65 -7.85
N GLY A 141 -13.85 -19.55 -6.98
CA GLY A 141 -13.54 -20.94 -7.35
C GLY A 141 -12.26 -21.07 -8.18
N TYR A 142 -11.35 -20.11 -8.08
CA TYR A 142 -10.10 -20.12 -8.84
C TYR A 142 -9.06 -21.08 -8.22
N PRO A 143 -8.05 -21.53 -9.00
CA PRO A 143 -7.15 -22.58 -8.55
C PRO A 143 -6.36 -22.23 -7.29
N ILE A 144 -6.34 -23.15 -6.34
CA ILE A 144 -5.58 -23.06 -5.09
C ILE A 144 -4.83 -24.38 -4.83
N VAL A 145 -3.81 -24.33 -4.00
CA VAL A 145 -3.24 -25.50 -3.33
C VAL A 145 -3.75 -25.51 -1.90
N GLN A 146 -4.24 -26.65 -1.46
CA GLN A 146 -4.61 -26.89 -0.06
C GLN A 146 -3.51 -27.69 0.61
N GLY A 147 -3.12 -27.26 1.80
CA GLY A 147 -2.29 -28.05 2.71
C GLY A 147 -3.07 -29.16 3.39
N PRO A 148 -2.48 -29.81 4.39
CA PRO A 148 -3.13 -30.86 5.16
C PRO A 148 -4.48 -30.42 5.76
N PRO A 149 -5.46 -31.32 5.89
CA PRO A 149 -6.84 -31.00 6.32
C PRO A 149 -6.98 -30.35 7.70
N GLU A 150 -5.91 -30.30 8.48
CA GLU A 150 -5.86 -29.73 9.83
C GLU A 150 -5.98 -28.20 9.86
N ALA A 151 -6.33 -27.57 8.73
CA ALA A 151 -6.64 -26.14 8.64
C ALA A 151 -7.67 -25.75 9.72
N LEU A 152 -7.15 -25.09 10.74
CA LEU A 152 -7.81 -24.84 12.02
C LEU A 152 -9.06 -23.96 11.86
N LYS A 153 -9.96 -24.03 12.85
CA LYS A 153 -11.18 -23.22 12.89
C LYS A 153 -10.87 -21.75 12.58
N ARG A 154 -11.48 -21.25 11.49
CA ARG A 154 -11.35 -19.86 11.07
C ARG A 154 -12.35 -18.97 11.82
N ILE A 155 -11.91 -17.77 12.14
CA ILE A 155 -12.72 -16.69 12.68
C ILE A 155 -12.79 -15.56 11.65
N SER A 156 -13.96 -14.94 11.55
CA SER A 156 -14.17 -13.73 10.76
C SER A 156 -14.81 -12.71 11.69
N GLN A 157 -14.10 -11.64 12.01
CA GLN A 157 -14.60 -10.63 12.95
C GLN A 157 -14.30 -9.22 12.43
N ALA A 158 -15.35 -8.41 12.33
CA ALA A 158 -15.19 -6.98 12.12
C ALA A 158 -14.68 -6.35 13.41
N ILE A 159 -13.67 -5.50 13.29
CA ILE A 159 -13.23 -4.62 14.36
C ILE A 159 -13.34 -3.18 13.89
N ASP A 160 -13.86 -2.33 14.76
CA ASP A 160 -13.98 -0.90 14.56
C ASP A 160 -13.13 -0.20 15.61
N GLY A 161 -12.57 0.96 15.28
CA GLY A 161 -11.87 1.75 16.28
C GLY A 161 -11.44 3.12 15.80
N ARG A 162 -10.75 3.81 16.70
CA ARG A 162 -10.18 5.13 16.46
C ARG A 162 -8.76 5.18 16.99
N LEU A 163 -7.87 5.75 16.18
CA LEU A 163 -6.48 6.01 16.54
C LEU A 163 -6.32 7.52 16.83
N VAL A 164 -5.77 7.82 18.00
CA VAL A 164 -5.49 9.19 18.44
C VAL A 164 -4.08 9.34 18.97
N ASP A 165 -3.56 10.56 18.99
CA ASP A 165 -2.34 10.89 19.72
C ASP A 165 -2.61 11.02 21.24
N ALA A 166 -1.57 11.34 22.00
CA ALA A 166 -1.67 11.53 23.45
C ALA A 166 -2.54 12.74 23.87
N ARG A 167 -2.85 13.65 22.94
CA ARG A 167 -3.73 14.81 23.14
C ARG A 167 -5.15 14.57 22.62
N GLN A 168 -5.50 13.31 22.34
CA GLN A 168 -6.78 12.89 21.78
C GLN A 168 -7.06 13.45 20.38
N GLN A 169 -6.01 13.90 19.67
CA GLN A 169 -6.16 14.35 18.28
C GLN A 169 -6.19 13.15 17.33
N PRO A 170 -7.05 13.16 16.30
CA PRO A 170 -7.08 12.13 15.26
C PRO A 170 -5.71 11.88 14.63
N LEU A 171 -5.34 10.61 14.51
CA LEU A 171 -4.20 10.20 13.69
C LEU A 171 -4.71 9.72 12.33
N ALA A 172 -4.76 10.65 11.37
CA ALA A 172 -5.21 10.39 10.02
C ALA A 172 -4.23 9.57 9.19
N TYR A 173 -4.78 8.72 8.30
CA TYR A 173 -4.03 7.97 7.29
C TYR A 173 -2.86 7.14 7.84
N ARG A 174 -3.06 6.54 9.02
CA ARG A 174 -2.10 5.63 9.65
C ARG A 174 -2.55 4.19 9.46
N ASP A 175 -1.58 3.34 9.13
CA ASP A 175 -1.82 1.91 9.03
C ASP A 175 -1.89 1.31 10.44
N VAL A 176 -3.04 0.70 10.76
CA VAL A 176 -3.30 -0.05 11.99
C VAL A 176 -3.18 -1.53 11.66
N PHE A 177 -2.48 -2.26 12.51
CA PHE A 177 -2.19 -3.68 12.36
C PHE A 177 -2.78 -4.46 13.52
N VAL A 178 -3.27 -5.67 13.21
CA VAL A 178 -3.56 -6.71 14.21
C VAL A 178 -2.79 -7.95 13.84
N GLU A 179 -2.00 -8.46 14.79
CA GLU A 179 -1.17 -9.64 14.62
C GLU A 179 -1.53 -10.73 15.63
N HIS A 180 -1.71 -11.95 15.14
CA HIS A 180 -1.67 -13.15 15.97
C HIS A 180 -0.23 -13.66 16.06
N LEU A 181 0.48 -13.30 17.12
CA LEU A 181 1.92 -13.60 17.28
C LEU A 181 2.29 -15.09 17.12
N PRO A 182 1.53 -16.06 17.67
CA PRO A 182 1.86 -17.48 17.53
C PRO A 182 1.88 -17.98 16.08
N THR A 183 0.94 -17.53 15.24
CA THR A 183 0.86 -17.98 13.84
C THR A 183 1.48 -16.99 12.86
N GLY A 184 1.77 -15.77 13.30
CA GLY A 184 2.25 -14.66 12.47
C GLY A 184 1.20 -14.10 11.51
N GLN A 185 -0.08 -14.50 11.66
CA GLN A 185 -1.17 -13.92 10.87
C GLN A 185 -1.29 -12.44 11.16
N LEU A 186 -1.51 -11.66 10.11
CA LEU A 186 -1.48 -10.22 10.17
C LEU A 186 -2.57 -9.66 9.28
N GLU A 187 -3.38 -8.76 9.82
CA GLU A 187 -4.29 -7.92 9.06
C GLU A 187 -3.95 -6.46 9.29
N ALA A 188 -4.23 -5.62 8.31
CA ALA A 188 -4.01 -4.20 8.42
C ALA A 188 -5.08 -3.41 7.66
N THR A 189 -5.31 -2.18 8.11
CA THR A 189 -6.17 -1.19 7.45
C THR A 189 -5.61 0.21 7.69
N ARG A 190 -6.10 1.21 6.95
CA ARG A 190 -5.72 2.61 7.13
C ARG A 190 -6.82 3.41 7.82
N THR A 191 -6.42 4.30 8.72
CA THR A 191 -7.35 5.26 9.34
C THR A 191 -7.81 6.33 8.36
N ASP A 192 -9.05 6.78 8.50
CA ASP A 192 -9.59 7.92 7.77
C ASP A 192 -9.05 9.27 8.29
N ALA A 193 -9.54 10.38 7.74
CA ALA A 193 -9.17 11.74 8.16
C ALA A 193 -9.48 12.04 9.65
N GLN A 194 -10.39 11.29 10.27
CA GLN A 194 -10.84 11.44 11.65
C GLN A 194 -10.20 10.39 12.59
N GLY A 195 -9.27 9.59 12.08
CA GLY A 195 -8.57 8.55 12.79
C GLY A 195 -9.39 7.27 12.96
N HIS A 196 -10.59 7.16 12.37
CA HIS A 196 -11.40 5.96 12.44
C HIS A 196 -10.84 4.88 11.52
N PHE A 197 -10.96 3.63 11.92
CA PHE A 197 -10.64 2.49 11.09
C PHE A 197 -11.69 1.38 11.27
N ARG A 198 -11.85 0.58 10.23
CA ARG A 198 -12.63 -0.65 10.25
C ARG A 198 -11.83 -1.73 9.55
N MET A 199 -11.74 -2.90 10.17
CA MET A 199 -10.98 -4.02 9.62
C MET A 199 -11.77 -5.31 9.75
N GLN A 200 -11.59 -6.20 8.78
CA GLN A 200 -12.09 -7.56 8.84
C GLN A 200 -10.92 -8.49 9.18
N LEU A 201 -10.99 -9.15 10.33
CA LEU A 201 -10.01 -10.16 10.71
C LEU A 201 -10.38 -11.49 10.06
N HIS A 202 -9.44 -12.12 9.37
CA HIS A 202 -9.60 -13.48 8.82
C HIS A 202 -8.51 -14.42 9.34
N PHE A 203 -8.55 -14.71 10.63
CA PHE A 203 -7.56 -15.58 11.26
C PHE A 203 -8.06 -17.01 11.41
N ALA A 204 -7.16 -17.98 11.34
CA ALA A 204 -7.39 -19.34 11.79
C ALA A 204 -6.57 -19.61 13.05
N ALA A 205 -6.92 -20.66 13.80
CA ALA A 205 -6.13 -21.11 14.95
C ALA A 205 -5.98 -20.09 16.10
N VAL A 206 -6.97 -19.23 16.30
CA VAL A 206 -6.99 -18.29 17.44
C VAL A 206 -7.91 -18.84 18.50
N ALA A 207 -7.38 -19.19 19.66
CA ALA A 207 -8.17 -19.61 20.80
C ALA A 207 -8.90 -18.40 21.42
N PRO A 208 -10.11 -18.57 22.02
CA PRO A 208 -10.90 -17.44 22.54
C PRO A 208 -10.18 -16.53 23.55
N GLY A 209 -9.23 -17.08 24.32
CA GLY A 209 -8.46 -16.34 25.32
C GLY A 209 -7.11 -15.78 24.81
N GLU A 210 -6.69 -16.13 23.60
CA GLU A 210 -5.43 -15.63 23.04
C GLU A 210 -5.53 -14.13 22.75
N LYS A 211 -4.42 -13.44 23.00
CA LYS A 211 -4.32 -11.99 22.79
C LYS A 211 -3.66 -11.69 21.45
N LEU A 212 -4.33 -10.87 20.65
CA LEU A 212 -3.81 -10.29 19.43
C LEU A 212 -3.09 -8.98 19.74
N ALA A 213 -1.93 -8.76 19.14
CA ALA A 213 -1.23 -7.49 19.23
C ALA A 213 -1.89 -6.49 18.27
N VAL A 214 -2.37 -5.36 18.80
CA VAL A 214 -3.01 -4.29 18.03
C VAL A 214 -2.13 -3.05 18.09
N GLY A 215 -1.85 -2.42 16.95
CA GLY A 215 -1.06 -1.19 16.95
C GLY A 215 -0.61 -0.73 15.57
N LEU A 216 0.62 -0.22 15.49
CA LEU A 216 1.26 0.28 14.27
C LEU A 216 2.39 -0.67 13.83
N SER A 217 2.93 -0.48 12.61
CA SER A 217 3.94 -1.36 11.96
C SER A 217 5.02 -1.93 12.90
N HIS A 218 5.54 -1.12 13.81
CA HIS A 218 6.60 -1.53 14.75
C HIS A 218 6.25 -1.28 16.22
N LYS A 219 4.96 -1.09 16.54
CA LYS A 219 4.54 -0.74 17.89
C LYS A 219 3.20 -1.34 18.25
N THR A 220 3.22 -2.24 19.23
CA THR A 220 2.00 -2.69 19.89
C THR A 220 1.47 -1.60 20.82
N LEU A 221 0.20 -1.24 20.66
CA LEU A 221 -0.52 -0.29 21.51
C LEU A 221 -1.40 -1.02 22.53
N ALA A 222 -1.95 -2.18 22.15
CA ALA A 222 -2.76 -3.02 23.03
C ALA A 222 -2.56 -4.51 22.71
N ARG A 223 -2.87 -5.36 23.69
CA ARG A 223 -2.99 -6.81 23.50
C ARG A 223 -4.39 -7.24 23.91
N LEU A 224 -5.21 -7.64 22.95
CA LEU A 224 -6.66 -7.81 23.12
C LEU A 224 -7.11 -9.19 22.64
N SER A 225 -8.02 -9.84 23.36
CA SER A 225 -8.69 -11.05 22.88
C SER A 225 -9.79 -10.69 21.89
N LEU A 226 -10.24 -11.67 21.10
CA LEU A 226 -11.34 -11.49 20.16
C LEU A 226 -12.59 -10.87 20.81
N SER A 227 -12.95 -11.33 22.01
CA SER A 227 -14.08 -10.80 22.78
C SER A 227 -13.92 -9.32 23.20
N GLU A 228 -12.69 -8.88 23.49
CA GLU A 228 -12.43 -7.47 23.84
C GLU A 228 -12.54 -6.56 22.61
N MET A 229 -12.31 -7.11 21.42
CA MET A 229 -12.41 -6.40 20.13
C MET A 229 -13.80 -6.44 19.51
N GLU A 230 -14.81 -7.00 20.19
CA GLU A 230 -16.22 -6.88 19.79
C GLU A 230 -16.76 -5.46 20.00
N LYS A 231 -16.08 -4.67 20.84
CA LYS A 231 -16.41 -3.26 21.11
C LYS A 231 -15.47 -2.35 20.32
N PRO A 232 -15.91 -1.15 19.92
CA PRO A 232 -15.05 -0.18 19.28
C PRO A 232 -13.80 0.14 20.11
N LEU A 233 -12.64 0.08 19.47
CA LEU A 233 -11.35 0.32 20.11
C LEU A 233 -11.01 1.81 20.14
N LEU A 234 -10.44 2.28 21.24
CA LEU A 234 -9.74 3.56 21.30
C LEU A 234 -8.25 3.30 21.51
N LEU A 235 -7.46 3.50 20.45
CA LEU A 235 -6.02 3.31 20.46
C LEU A 235 -5.34 4.67 20.61
N SER A 236 -4.44 4.81 21.58
CA SER A 236 -3.68 6.04 21.78
C SER A 236 -2.18 5.80 21.57
N LEU A 237 -1.56 6.65 20.74
CA LEU A 237 -0.11 6.68 20.59
C LEU A 237 0.50 7.58 21.68
N PRO A 238 1.30 7.04 22.63
CA PRO A 238 1.82 7.82 23.74
C PRO A 238 2.86 8.86 23.29
N LEU A 239 3.02 9.93 24.08
CA LEU A 239 3.88 11.10 23.77
C LEU A 239 5.35 10.74 23.45
N GLU A 240 5.88 9.72 24.10
CA GLU A 240 7.28 9.28 23.94
C GLU A 240 7.63 8.81 22.51
N THR A 241 6.62 8.61 21.65
CA THR A 241 6.79 8.10 20.29
C THR A 241 6.88 9.16 19.19
N ALA A 242 6.68 10.44 19.49
CA ALA A 242 6.72 11.52 18.48
C ALA A 242 8.14 12.00 18.14
N LEU A 243 9.19 11.44 18.77
CA LEU A 243 10.54 12.00 18.78
C LEU A 243 11.64 11.09 18.21
N LYS A 244 11.34 10.09 17.39
CA LYS A 244 12.38 9.43 16.58
C LYS A 244 12.16 9.70 15.10
N PRO A 245 13.06 10.46 14.43
CA PRO A 245 13.02 10.69 12.99
C PRO A 245 13.26 9.39 12.21
#